data_AF-A0A133Y4W5-F1
#
_entry.id   AF-A0A133Y4W5-F1
#
_cell.length_a   1.000
_cell.length_b   1.000
_cell.length_c   1.000
_cell.angle_alpha   90.00
_cell.angle_beta   90.00
_cell.angle_gamma   90.00
#
_symmetry.space_group_name_H-M   'P 1'
#
loop_
_entity.id
_entity.type
_entity.pdbx_description
1 polymer ?
#
loop_
_entity_poly.entity_id
_entity_poly.type
_entity_poly.pdbx_seq_one_letter_code
_entity_poly.pdbx_strand_id
1 'polypeptide(L)'
;MKYNIDALILQPVLSDISDYDLLINRFFPVTLLDRSLKQSSWPVVQSDNLMRTEELAQLIVEKGYQKVIHFTEPIQAVSPRYERYMAMKFINRIMKRAFF
;
A
#
# COMPACT_ATOMS: atom_id res chain seq x y z
N MET A 1 -10.37 -15.95 -30.49
CA MET A 1 -10.30 -15.70 -29.03
C MET A 1 -11.30 -14.60 -28.69
N LYS A 2 -12.14 -14.77 -27.66
CA LYS A 2 -13.45 -14.09 -27.57
C LYS A 2 -13.50 -12.96 -26.51
N TYR A 3 -12.45 -12.17 -26.37
CA TYR A 3 -12.51 -10.87 -25.66
C TYR A 3 -11.51 -9.91 -26.32
N ASN A 4 -12.03 -8.89 -27.01
CA ASN A 4 -11.22 -7.78 -27.51
C ASN A 4 -11.11 -6.77 -26.36
N ILE A 5 -9.97 -6.79 -25.67
CA ILE A 5 -9.66 -5.87 -24.57
C ILE A 5 -8.53 -4.98 -25.05
N ASP A 6 -8.75 -3.66 -25.04
CA ASP A 6 -7.75 -2.67 -25.43
C ASP A 6 -6.84 -2.27 -24.27
N ALA A 7 -7.30 -2.42 -23.02
CA ALA A 7 -6.54 -2.13 -21.80
C ALA A 7 -7.15 -2.82 -20.57
N LEU A 8 -6.35 -3.02 -19.51
CA LEU A 8 -6.78 -3.60 -18.24
C LEU A 8 -6.42 -2.69 -17.06
N ILE A 9 -7.39 -2.43 -16.18
CA ILE A 9 -7.13 -1.94 -14.83
C ILE A 9 -7.21 -3.15 -13.88
N LEU A 10 -6.12 -3.43 -13.19
CA LEU A 10 -5.98 -4.59 -12.32
C LEU A 10 -5.81 -4.14 -10.87
N GLN A 11 -6.69 -4.56 -9.98
CA GLN A 11 -6.45 -4.50 -8.54
C GLN A 11 -5.89 -5.86 -8.09
N PRO A 12 -4.57 -6.00 -7.90
CA PRO A 12 -3.97 -7.31 -7.69
C PRO A 12 -4.29 -7.86 -6.30
N VAL A 13 -4.56 -9.17 -6.24
CA VAL A 13 -4.77 -9.89 -4.98
C VAL A 13 -3.46 -10.52 -4.51
N LEU A 14 -2.71 -11.10 -5.45
CA LEU A 14 -1.39 -11.67 -5.25
C LEU A 14 -0.31 -10.59 -5.36
N SER A 15 0.87 -10.85 -4.80
CA SER A 15 1.92 -9.84 -4.61
C SER A 15 3.08 -9.91 -5.61
N ASP A 16 3.19 -11.00 -6.35
CA ASP A 16 4.26 -11.22 -7.33
C ASP A 16 3.72 -11.10 -8.75
N ILE A 17 4.52 -10.53 -9.66
CA ILE A 17 4.14 -10.41 -11.06
C ILE A 17 4.07 -11.77 -11.76
N SER A 18 4.87 -12.75 -11.32
CA SER A 18 4.85 -14.12 -11.85
C SER A 18 3.51 -14.83 -11.66
N ASP A 19 2.72 -14.42 -10.66
CA ASP A 19 1.36 -14.93 -10.50
C ASP A 19 0.40 -14.47 -11.63
N TYR A 20 0.83 -13.53 -12.47
CA TYR A 20 0.08 -12.94 -13.56
C TYR A 20 0.73 -13.19 -14.93
N ASP A 21 1.45 -14.30 -15.11
CA ASP A 21 2.14 -14.67 -16.36
C ASP A 21 1.26 -14.61 -17.63
N LEU A 22 -0.03 -14.88 -17.47
CA LEU A 22 -1.02 -14.78 -18.56
C LEU A 22 -1.24 -13.35 -19.08
N LEU A 23 -0.87 -12.35 -18.28
CA LEU A 23 -0.96 -10.92 -18.59
C LEU A 23 0.40 -10.36 -19.05
N ILE A 24 1.52 -10.88 -18.53
CA ILE A 24 2.88 -10.46 -18.95
C ILE A 24 3.07 -10.63 -20.47
N ASN A 25 2.52 -11.72 -21.01
CA ASN A 25 2.69 -12.08 -22.43
C ASN A 25 1.60 -11.49 -23.35
N ARG A 26 0.83 -10.50 -22.88
CA ARG A 26 -0.26 -9.88 -23.66
C ARG A 26 0.15 -8.52 -24.20
N PHE A 27 -0.43 -8.15 -25.33
CA PHE A 27 -0.13 -6.91 -26.05
C PHE A 27 -0.98 -5.70 -25.61
N PHE A 28 -1.82 -5.83 -24.58
CA PHE A 28 -2.61 -4.71 -24.07
C PHE A 28 -1.98 -4.09 -22.82
N PRO A 29 -2.02 -2.76 -22.65
CA PRO A 29 -1.52 -2.08 -21.46
C PRO A 29 -2.29 -2.51 -20.20
N VAL A 30 -1.56 -2.62 -19.09
CA VAL A 30 -2.10 -2.92 -17.77
C VAL A 30 -1.71 -1.80 -16.80
N THR A 31 -2.68 -1.28 -16.06
CA THR A 31 -2.46 -0.33 -14.95
C THR A 31 -2.93 -0.98 -13.65
N LEU A 32 -2.07 -0.96 -12.63
CA LEU A 32 -2.42 -1.44 -11.30
C LEU A 32 -3.21 -0.39 -10.53
N LEU A 33 -4.14 -0.85 -9.71
CA LEU A 33 -4.94 -0.03 -8.80
C LEU A 33 -4.72 -0.48 -7.35
N ASP A 34 -4.58 0.48 -6.44
CA ASP A 34 -4.51 0.33 -4.98
C ASP A 34 -3.27 -0.41 -4.44
N ARG A 35 -2.68 -1.32 -5.21
CA ARG A 35 -1.60 -2.21 -4.78
C ARG A 35 -0.54 -2.33 -5.86
N SER A 36 0.71 -2.45 -5.40
CA SER A 36 1.86 -2.72 -6.24
C SER A 36 2.19 -4.22 -6.25
N LEU A 37 2.79 -4.67 -7.35
CA LEU A 37 3.36 -6.01 -7.50
C LEU A 37 4.89 -5.92 -7.40
N LYS A 38 5.51 -6.91 -6.75
CA LYS A 38 6.97 -7.03 -6.76
C LYS A 38 7.44 -7.23 -8.19
N GLN A 39 8.52 -6.53 -8.56
CA GLN A 39 9.19 -6.66 -9.86
C GLN A 39 8.31 -6.32 -11.08
N SER A 40 7.17 -5.65 -10.88
CA SER A 40 6.34 -5.16 -11.98
C SER A 40 6.78 -3.78 -12.44
N SER A 41 6.76 -3.57 -13.76
CA SER A 41 6.94 -2.27 -14.41
C SER A 41 5.61 -1.60 -14.76
N TRP A 42 4.47 -2.22 -14.45
CA TRP A 42 3.17 -1.64 -14.75
C TRP A 42 2.92 -0.38 -13.92
N PRO A 43 2.36 0.69 -14.51
CA PRO A 43 2.00 1.89 -13.77
C PRO A 43 1.00 1.56 -12.67
N VAL A 44 1.10 2.27 -11.55
CA VAL A 44 0.23 2.05 -10.38
C VAL A 44 -0.46 3.35 -10.01
N VAL A 45 -1.78 3.29 -9.87
CA VAL A 45 -2.58 4.35 -9.26
C VAL A 45 -2.93 3.91 -7.84
N GLN A 46 -2.31 4.53 -6.85
CA GLN A 46 -2.54 4.22 -5.44
C GLN A 46 -2.38 5.47 -4.56
N SER A 47 -2.91 5.41 -3.35
CA SER A 47 -2.64 6.43 -2.33
C SER A 47 -1.21 6.30 -1.82
N ASP A 48 -0.62 7.42 -1.40
CA ASP A 48 0.61 7.39 -0.59
C ASP A 48 0.26 6.99 0.85
N ASN A 49 0.21 5.68 1.10
CA ASN A 49 -0.17 5.19 2.43
C ASN A 49 0.87 5.52 3.50
N LEU A 50 2.13 5.74 3.12
CA LEU A 50 3.20 6.13 4.05
C LEU A 50 2.92 7.54 4.56
N MET A 51 2.86 8.51 3.65
CA MET A 51 2.62 9.93 3.97
C MET A 51 1.31 10.14 4.72
N ARG A 52 0.20 9.56 4.22
CA ARG A 52 -1.12 9.73 4.87
C ARG A 52 -1.17 9.15 6.28
N THR A 53 -0.44 8.07 6.54
CA THR A 53 -0.41 7.46 7.87
C THR A 53 0.53 8.21 8.81
N GLU A 54 1.60 8.82 8.30
CA GLU A 54 2.44 9.75 9.08
C GLU A 54 1.64 11.00 9.50
N GLU A 55 0.85 11.58 8.58
CA GLU A 55 -0.07 12.68 8.88
C GLU A 55 -1.07 12.29 9.98
N LEU A 56 -1.64 11.08 9.90
CA LEU A 56 -2.52 10.55 10.95
C LEU A 56 -1.78 10.40 12.29
N ALA A 57 -0.57 9.85 12.30
CA ALA A 57 0.22 9.69 13.51
C ALA A 57 0.50 11.04 14.18
N GLN A 58 0.82 12.06 13.39
CA GLN A 58 1.01 13.42 13.88
C GLN A 58 -0.27 13.97 14.52
N LEU A 59 -1.42 13.84 13.85
CA LEU A 59 -2.71 14.28 14.37
C LEU A 59 -3.08 13.59 15.68
N ILE A 60 -2.79 12.29 15.82
CA ILE A 60 -3.04 11.53 17.05
C ILE A 60 -2.24 12.14 18.22
N VAL A 61 -0.97 12.48 18.02
CA VAL A 61 -0.15 13.10 19.07
C VAL A 61 -0.63 14.50 19.40
N GLU A 62 -0.96 15.32 18.39
CA GLU A 62 -1.49 16.68 18.57
C GLU A 62 -2.81 16.70 19.35
N LYS A 63 -3.63 15.66 19.23
CA LYS A 63 -4.87 15.50 20.01
C LYS A 63 -4.64 15.01 21.44
N GLY A 64 -3.39 14.77 21.84
CA GLY A 64 -3.05 14.40 23.22
C GLY A 64 -3.22 12.91 23.54
N TYR A 65 -3.39 12.04 22.54
CA TYR A 65 -3.49 10.60 22.78
C TYR A 65 -2.12 10.02 23.18
N GLN A 66 -2.08 9.37 24.34
CA GLN A 66 -0.83 8.84 24.93
C GLN A 66 -0.66 7.33 24.81
N LYS A 67 -1.72 6.61 24.43
CA LYS A 67 -1.70 5.15 24.23
C LYS A 67 -2.38 4.83 22.93
N VAL A 68 -1.63 4.25 22.00
CA VAL A 68 -2.10 3.96 20.64
C VAL A 68 -1.85 2.49 20.36
N ILE A 69 -2.88 1.80 19.87
CA ILE A 69 -2.79 0.41 19.43
C ILE A 69 -3.12 0.38 17.94
N HIS A 70 -2.24 -0.23 17.14
CA HIS A 70 -2.45 -0.45 15.72
C HIS A 70 -2.81 -1.92 15.47
N PHE A 71 -4.04 -2.17 15.01
CA PHE A 71 -4.49 -3.47 14.53
C PHE A 71 -4.41 -3.56 13.01
N THR A 72 -3.82 -4.63 12.49
CA THR A 72 -3.73 -4.87 11.05
C THR A 72 -3.73 -6.37 10.75
N GLU A 73 -4.23 -6.73 9.57
CA GLU A 73 -4.08 -8.07 8.98
C GLU A 73 -2.61 -8.36 8.64
N PRO A 74 -2.24 -9.61 8.27
CA PRO A 74 -0.87 -9.93 7.87
C PRO A 74 -0.33 -8.98 6.79
N ILE A 75 0.89 -8.49 7.04
CA ILE A 75 1.50 -7.37 6.28
C ILE A 75 2.40 -7.84 5.14
N GLN A 76 2.80 -9.11 5.09
CA GLN A 76 3.90 -9.60 4.27
C GLN A 76 3.61 -9.56 2.75
N ALA A 77 2.33 -9.58 2.35
CA ALA A 77 1.92 -9.73 0.96
C ALA A 77 1.08 -8.55 0.40
N VAL A 78 0.80 -7.52 1.21
CA VAL A 78 -0.12 -6.44 0.81
C VAL A 78 0.54 -5.09 1.07
N SER A 79 0.96 -4.41 -0.01
CA SER A 79 1.76 -3.18 0.11
C SER A 79 1.09 -2.09 0.93
N PRO A 80 -0.23 -1.79 0.81
CA PRO A 80 -0.85 -0.78 1.67
C PRO A 80 -0.78 -1.13 3.15
N ARG A 81 -0.91 -2.42 3.53
CA ARG A 81 -0.84 -2.84 4.94
C ARG A 81 0.57 -2.67 5.49
N TYR A 82 1.57 -3.06 4.70
CA TYR A 82 2.96 -2.89 5.06
C TYR A 82 3.32 -1.40 5.23
N GLU A 83 2.95 -0.56 4.26
CA GLU A 83 3.21 0.88 4.27
C GLU A 83 2.58 1.55 5.50
N ARG A 84 1.28 1.32 5.77
CA ARG A 84 0.58 1.88 6.94
C ARG A 84 1.19 1.39 8.26
N TYR A 85 1.54 0.10 8.34
CA TYR A 85 2.19 -0.45 9.53
C TYR A 85 3.54 0.20 9.81
N MET A 86 4.38 0.33 8.78
CA MET A 86 5.69 0.96 8.91
C MET A 86 5.57 2.45 9.24
N ALA A 87 4.66 3.16 8.60
CA ALA A 87 4.37 4.56 8.88
C ALA A 87 3.92 4.78 10.34
N MET A 88 3.00 3.96 10.85
CA MET A 88 2.49 4.13 12.21
C MET A 88 3.58 3.94 13.27
N LYS A 89 4.68 3.20 12.98
CA LYS A 89 5.81 3.12 13.92
C LYS A 89 6.46 4.48 14.20
N PHE A 90 6.32 5.46 13.31
CA PHE A 90 6.81 6.82 13.55
C PHE A 90 6.16 7.49 14.75
N ILE A 91 4.95 7.08 15.15
CA ILE A 91 4.24 7.68 16.28
C ILE A 91 5.05 7.57 17.58
N ASN A 92 5.78 6.46 17.79
CA ASN A 92 6.63 6.28 18.97
C ASN A 92 7.72 7.35 19.08
N ARG A 93 8.27 7.79 17.94
CA ARG A 93 9.29 8.84 17.89
C ARG A 93 8.69 10.21 18.22
N ILE A 94 7.49 10.48 17.73
CA ILE A 94 6.80 11.76 17.91
C ILE A 94 6.31 11.88 19.36
N MET A 95 5.70 10.84 19.91
CA MET A 95 5.23 10.81 21.31
C MET A 95 6.36 10.99 22.32
N LYS A 96 7.53 10.40 22.07
CA LYS A 96 8.71 10.61 22.92
C LYS A 96 9.16 12.07 23.00
N ARG A 97 8.95 12.86 21.96
CA ARG A 97 9.30 14.30 21.94
C ARG A 97 8.20 15.19 22.53
N ALA A 98 6.96 14.74 22.43
CA ALA A 98 5.80 15.53 22.85
C ALA A 98 5.52 15.42 24.35
N PHE A 99 5.85 14.28 24.97
CA PHE A 99 5.44 13.98 26.36
C PHE A 99 6.60 13.68 27.33
N PHE A 100 7.84 13.58 26.85
CA PHE A 100 9.04 13.26 27.64
C PHE A 100 10.21 14.14 27.22
#